data_AF-A0A1I5B4F5-F1
#
_entry.id   AF-A0A1I5B4F5-F1
#
_cell.length_a   1.000
_cell.length_b   1.000
_cell.length_c   1.000
_cell.angle_alpha   90.00
_cell.angle_beta   90.00
_cell.angle_gamma   90.00
#
_symmetry.space_group_name_H-M   'P 1'
#
loop_
_entity.id
_entity.type
_entity.pdbx_description
1 polymer ?
#
loop_
_entity_poly.entity_id
_entity_poly.type
_entity_poly.pdbx_seq_one_letter_code
_entity_poly.pdbx_strand_id
1 'polypeptide(L)'
;MLSTVRIAFAVLAISTPSWATAGPVTQNEARQGDEQVQSFLASLKAGKGNEAVMTLLSSSPLWAQRPGTSEQMVGQIDAAIKAYGPVVSYEKLSTAALGTMAMREYYFVQHRDMVTRWEFELLRTPRGWSVGYFGFTDQPNTWFPQ
;
A
#
# COMPACT_ATOMS: atom_id res chain seq x y z
N MET A 1 -31.48 -27.38 -68.85
CA MET A 1 -30.24 -26.89 -68.21
C MET A 1 -30.61 -26.29 -66.86
N LEU A 2 -30.32 -26.99 -65.75
CA LEU A 2 -30.68 -26.56 -64.40
C LEU A 2 -29.59 -25.66 -63.81
N SER A 3 -30.02 -24.49 -63.32
CA SER A 3 -29.20 -23.46 -62.69
C SER A 3 -28.88 -23.82 -61.23
N THR A 4 -27.60 -23.78 -60.84
CA THR A 4 -27.16 -24.05 -59.46
C THR A 4 -26.90 -22.73 -58.74
N VAL A 5 -27.77 -22.38 -57.78
CA VAL A 5 -27.59 -21.24 -56.88
C VAL A 5 -26.65 -21.67 -55.74
N ARG A 6 -25.51 -20.99 -55.59
CA ARG A 6 -24.60 -21.16 -54.45
C ARG A 6 -24.90 -20.09 -53.40
N ILE A 7 -25.44 -20.49 -52.26
CA ILE A 7 -25.65 -19.62 -51.10
C ILE A 7 -24.37 -19.66 -50.27
N ALA A 8 -23.67 -18.53 -50.18
CA ALA A 8 -22.50 -18.36 -49.31
C ALA A 8 -22.99 -18.04 -47.88
N PHE A 9 -22.65 -18.90 -46.92
CA PHE A 9 -22.85 -18.65 -45.50
C PHE A 9 -21.75 -17.74 -44.98
N ALA A 10 -22.11 -16.53 -44.53
CA ALA A 10 -21.21 -15.63 -43.82
C ALA A 10 -21.09 -16.08 -42.35
N VAL A 11 -19.88 -16.43 -41.93
CA VAL A 11 -19.56 -16.71 -40.52
C VAL A 11 -19.34 -15.38 -39.80
N LEU A 12 -20.28 -14.99 -38.93
CA LEU A 12 -20.11 -13.86 -38.01
C LEU A 12 -19.17 -14.28 -36.89
N ALA A 13 -17.95 -13.71 -36.88
CA ALA A 13 -17.02 -13.86 -35.78
C ALA A 13 -17.54 -13.13 -34.54
N ILE A 14 -17.94 -13.89 -33.52
CA ILE A 14 -18.35 -13.36 -32.23
C ILE A 14 -17.08 -13.01 -31.45
N SER A 15 -16.72 -11.74 -31.40
CA SER A 15 -15.63 -11.27 -30.54
C SER A 15 -16.08 -11.36 -29.09
N THR A 16 -15.64 -12.39 -28.36
CA THR A 16 -15.86 -12.46 -26.92
C THR A 16 -15.05 -11.36 -26.25
N PRO A 17 -15.65 -10.55 -25.35
CA PRO A 17 -14.88 -9.62 -24.55
C PRO A 17 -13.91 -10.43 -23.70
N SER A 18 -12.61 -10.26 -23.95
CA SER A 18 -11.58 -10.79 -23.08
C SER A 18 -11.66 -10.01 -21.78
N TRP A 19 -12.09 -10.68 -20.72
CA TRP A 19 -11.92 -10.17 -19.36
C TRP A 19 -10.42 -10.16 -19.11
N ALA A 20 -9.81 -8.98 -19.20
CA ALA A 20 -8.42 -8.79 -18.85
C ALA A 20 -8.24 -9.20 -17.38
N THR A 21 -7.73 -10.40 -17.19
CA THR A 21 -7.38 -10.90 -15.86
C THR A 21 -6.10 -10.18 -15.49
N ALA A 22 -6.14 -9.29 -14.49
CA ALA A 22 -4.93 -8.63 -14.03
C ALA A 22 -3.93 -9.71 -13.57
N GLY A 23 -2.75 -9.72 -14.18
CA GLY A 23 -1.69 -10.67 -13.84
C GLY A 23 -1.18 -10.44 -12.41
N PRO A 24 -0.65 -11.48 -11.74
CA PRO A 24 -0.16 -11.38 -10.37
C PRO A 24 0.86 -10.24 -10.22
N VAL A 25 0.87 -9.57 -9.06
CA VAL A 25 1.87 -8.54 -8.75
C VAL A 25 3.25 -9.13 -8.97
N THR A 26 4.06 -8.51 -9.82
CA THR A 26 5.41 -8.99 -10.03
C THR A 26 6.27 -8.67 -8.81
N GLN A 27 7.30 -9.47 -8.55
CA GLN A 27 8.20 -9.27 -7.41
C GLN A 27 8.86 -7.88 -7.41
N ASN A 28 9.09 -7.29 -8.59
CA ASN A 28 9.64 -5.95 -8.72
C ASN A 28 8.66 -4.85 -8.31
N GLU A 29 7.37 -5.04 -8.57
CA GLU A 29 6.33 -4.07 -8.25
C GLU A 29 6.02 -4.07 -6.75
N ALA A 30 5.95 -5.25 -6.14
CA ALA A 30 5.84 -5.38 -4.68
C ALA A 30 7.00 -4.69 -3.94
N ARG A 31 8.20 -4.67 -4.55
CA ARG A 31 9.38 -4.02 -3.98
C ARG A 31 9.27 -2.49 -3.90
N GLN A 32 8.63 -1.84 -4.89
CA GLN A 32 8.49 -0.37 -4.89
C GLN A 32 7.65 0.12 -3.71
N GLY A 33 6.56 -0.60 -3.39
CA GLY A 33 5.73 -0.29 -2.24
C GLY A 33 6.48 -0.47 -0.92
N ASP A 34 7.16 -1.61 -0.78
CA ASP A 34 8.01 -1.93 0.39
C ASP A 34 9.10 -0.86 0.61
N GLU A 35 9.78 -0.42 -0.45
CA GLU A 35 10.80 0.63 -0.39
C GLU A 35 10.26 1.96 0.18
N GLN A 36 9.02 2.34 -0.13
CA GLN A 36 8.41 3.55 0.44
C GLN A 36 8.20 3.42 1.96
N VAL A 37 7.72 2.27 2.42
CA VAL A 37 7.50 1.98 3.83
C VAL A 37 8.82 1.94 4.60
N GLN A 38 9.84 1.27 4.03
CA GLN A 38 11.17 1.19 4.60
C GLN A 38 11.83 2.57 4.73
N SER A 39 11.70 3.41 3.69
CA SER A 39 12.22 4.79 3.72
C SER A 39 11.52 5.64 4.80
N PHE A 40 10.21 5.47 4.97
CA PHE A 40 9.46 6.11 6.04
C PHE A 40 9.96 5.68 7.43
N LEU A 41 10.06 4.37 7.68
CA LEU A 41 10.51 3.82 8.97
C LEU A 41 11.97 4.21 9.28
N ALA A 42 12.84 4.22 8.28
CA ALA A 42 14.22 4.68 8.42
C ALA A 42 14.29 6.17 8.80
N SER A 43 13.48 7.02 8.16
CA SER A 43 13.39 8.45 8.48
C SER A 43 12.83 8.69 9.88
N LEU A 44 11.81 7.92 10.26
CA LEU A 44 11.23 7.97 11.61
C LEU A 44 12.27 7.61 12.68
N LYS A 45 13.04 6.53 12.45
CA LYS A 45 14.17 6.13 13.30
C LYS A 45 15.26 7.19 13.39
N ALA A 46 15.50 7.93 12.31
CA ALA A 46 16.45 9.05 12.29
C ALA A 46 15.93 10.31 13.01
N GLY A 47 14.74 10.28 13.63
CA GLY A 47 14.13 11.43 14.31
C GLY A 47 13.51 12.45 13.35
N LYS A 48 13.30 12.06 12.08
CA LYS A 48 12.78 12.93 11.02
C LYS A 48 11.28 12.69 10.77
N GLY A 49 10.47 12.63 11.84
CA GLY A 49 9.05 12.25 11.76
C GLY A 49 8.24 13.08 10.76
N ASN A 50 8.37 14.41 10.81
CA ASN A 50 7.68 15.29 9.86
C ASN A 50 8.10 15.06 8.40
N GLU A 51 9.41 15.00 8.13
CA GLU A 51 9.95 14.71 6.78
C GLU A 51 9.48 13.33 6.27
N ALA A 52 9.44 12.33 7.15
CA ALA A 52 8.97 10.99 6.85
C ALA A 52 7.51 11.01 6.37
N VAL A 53 6.62 11.66 7.13
CA VAL A 53 5.20 11.78 6.78
C VAL A 53 5.02 12.56 5.48
N MET A 54 5.67 13.72 5.34
CA MET A 54 5.53 14.52 4.12
C MET A 54 5.99 13.76 2.87
N THR A 55 7.11 13.04 2.97
CA THR A 55 7.62 12.19 1.89
C THR A 55 6.63 11.09 1.55
N LEU A 56 6.12 10.37 2.55
CA LEU A 56 5.17 9.27 2.35
C LEU A 56 3.86 9.77 1.71
N LEU A 57 3.35 10.92 2.16
CA LEU A 57 2.11 11.48 1.61
C LEU A 57 2.29 12.03 0.19
N SER A 58 3.46 12.60 -0.11
CA SER A 58 3.75 13.13 -1.46
C SER A 58 3.78 12.04 -2.54
N SER A 59 3.95 10.76 -2.17
CA SER A 59 3.93 9.65 -3.13
C SER A 59 2.52 9.31 -3.64
N SER A 60 1.46 9.82 -2.99
CA SER A 60 0.07 9.57 -3.40
C SER A 60 -0.68 10.86 -3.74
N PRO A 61 -1.24 10.95 -4.97
CA PRO A 61 -2.19 12.01 -5.32
C PRO A 61 -3.43 12.05 -4.42
N LEU A 62 -3.75 10.95 -3.74
CA LEU A 62 -4.89 10.86 -2.81
C LEU A 62 -4.75 11.87 -1.66
N TRP A 63 -3.54 12.02 -1.12
CA TRP A 63 -3.29 12.85 0.06
C TRP A 63 -3.23 14.33 -0.28
N ALA A 64 -2.81 14.67 -1.51
CA ALA A 64 -2.77 16.05 -1.99
C ALA A 64 -4.15 16.73 -1.98
N GLN A 65 -5.24 15.96 -1.99
CA GLN A 65 -6.62 16.48 -1.99
C GLN A 65 -7.29 16.52 -0.61
N ARG A 66 -6.57 16.15 0.47
CA ARG A 66 -7.12 16.09 1.83
C ARG A 66 -6.42 17.09 2.75
N PRO A 67 -6.77 18.39 2.70
CA PRO A 67 -6.14 19.41 3.53
C PRO A 67 -6.27 19.06 5.03
N GLY A 68 -5.20 19.25 5.80
CA GLY A 68 -5.17 18.95 7.24
C GLY A 68 -4.79 17.51 7.61
N THR A 69 -4.77 16.58 6.64
CA THR A 69 -4.44 15.17 6.93
C THR A 69 -2.97 14.99 7.29
N SER A 70 -2.08 15.70 6.59
CA SER A 70 -0.65 15.77 6.87
C SER A 70 -0.37 16.20 8.31
N GLU A 71 -0.97 17.30 8.74
CA GLU A 71 -0.79 17.90 10.05
C GLU A 71 -1.30 16.97 11.15
N GLN A 72 -2.45 16.32 10.92
CA GLN A 72 -2.99 15.33 11.85
C GLN A 72 -2.05 14.13 12.01
N MET A 73 -1.53 13.57 10.90
CA MET A 73 -0.64 12.42 10.94
C MET A 73 0.70 12.74 11.61
N VAL A 74 1.28 13.91 11.30
CA VAL A 74 2.48 14.40 11.99
C VAL A 74 2.22 14.53 13.49
N GLY A 75 1.10 15.15 13.88
CA GLY A 75 0.73 15.30 15.29
C GLY A 75 0.58 13.97 16.03
N GLN A 76 0.01 12.94 15.40
CA GLN A 76 -0.12 11.61 16.00
C GLN A 76 1.25 10.94 16.19
N ILE A 77 2.13 11.04 15.22
CA ILE A 77 3.48 10.46 15.29
C ILE A 77 4.32 11.19 16.34
N ASP A 78 4.27 12.52 16.38
CA ASP A 78 4.98 13.30 17.39
C ASP A 78 4.48 12.99 18.80
N ALA A 79 3.16 12.81 18.97
CA ALA A 79 2.59 12.38 20.25
C ALA A 79 3.10 11.00 20.67
N ALA A 80 3.17 10.04 19.73
CA ALA A 80 3.70 8.70 20.00
C ALA A 80 5.19 8.72 20.37
N ILE A 81 6.02 9.48 19.64
CA ILE A 81 7.45 9.64 19.96
C ILE A 81 7.63 10.31 21.32
N LYS A 82 6.82 11.32 21.65
CA LYS A 82 6.88 11.98 22.95
C LYS A 82 6.48 11.04 24.09
N ALA A 83 5.51 10.16 23.85
CA ALA A 83 5.01 9.22 24.85
C ALA A 83 5.96 8.03 25.07
N TYR A 84 6.43 7.40 23.98
CA TYR A 84 7.18 6.14 24.02
C TYR A 84 8.69 6.30 23.80
N GLY A 85 9.14 7.50 23.47
CA GLY A 85 10.53 7.79 23.11
C GLY A 85 10.85 7.56 21.63
N PRO A 86 12.11 7.81 21.23
CA PRO A 86 12.57 7.64 19.86
C PRO A 86 12.49 6.18 19.41
N VAL A 87 12.34 5.98 18.11
CA VAL A 87 12.39 4.65 17.48
C VAL A 87 13.82 4.10 17.51
N VAL A 88 13.96 2.86 17.94
CA VAL A 88 15.23 2.13 18.09
C VAL A 88 15.43 1.15 16.93
N SER A 89 14.38 0.41 16.58
CA SER A 89 14.39 -0.62 15.54
C SER A 89 12.98 -0.85 15.00
N TYR A 90 12.89 -1.58 13.89
CA TYR A 90 11.64 -2.04 13.33
C TYR A 90 11.85 -3.38 12.64
N GLU A 91 10.80 -4.19 12.59
CA GLU A 91 10.77 -5.54 12.03
C GLU A 91 9.52 -5.72 11.17
N LYS A 92 9.68 -6.26 9.97
CA LYS A 92 8.55 -6.60 9.10
C LYS A 92 7.93 -7.92 9.54
N LEU A 93 6.64 -7.92 9.83
CA LEU A 93 5.92 -9.09 10.31
C LEU A 93 5.30 -9.88 9.17
N SER A 94 4.62 -9.18 8.25
CA SER A 94 3.93 -9.84 7.14
C SER A 94 3.64 -8.88 6.00
N THR A 95 3.40 -9.48 4.83
CA THR A 95 2.82 -8.84 3.65
C THR A 95 1.67 -9.71 3.17
N ALA A 96 0.50 -9.11 3.00
CA ALA A 96 -0.68 -9.76 2.44
C ALA A 96 -1.11 -9.02 1.17
N ALA A 97 -1.13 -9.70 0.03
CA ALA A 97 -1.65 -9.13 -1.21
C ALA A 97 -3.16 -9.40 -1.32
N LEU A 98 -3.91 -8.38 -1.77
CA LEU A 98 -5.31 -8.49 -2.15
C LEU A 98 -5.42 -8.24 -3.65
N GLY A 99 -5.47 -9.34 -4.40
CA GLY A 99 -5.41 -9.30 -5.86
C GLY A 99 -4.10 -8.68 -6.35
N THR A 100 -4.20 -7.81 -7.35
CA THR A 100 -3.04 -7.19 -8.02
C THR A 100 -2.89 -5.70 -7.71
N MET A 101 -3.84 -5.16 -6.95
CA MET A 101 -4.01 -3.72 -6.77
C MET A 101 -3.79 -3.26 -5.34
N ALA A 102 -3.79 -4.17 -4.37
CA ALA A 102 -3.64 -3.82 -2.97
C ALA A 102 -2.69 -4.77 -2.27
N MET A 103 -1.90 -4.22 -1.36
CA MET A 103 -1.05 -4.96 -0.44
C MET A 103 -1.20 -4.34 0.95
N ARG A 104 -1.15 -5.17 1.99
CA ARG A 104 -1.06 -4.73 3.37
C ARG A 104 0.23 -5.25 3.96
N GLU A 105 0.93 -4.38 4.68
CA GLU A 105 2.13 -4.74 5.41
C GLU A 105 1.98 -4.43 6.89
N TYR A 106 2.50 -5.32 7.73
CA TYR A 106 2.58 -5.12 9.17
C TYR A 106 4.02 -5.08 9.63
N TYR A 107 4.30 -4.17 10.56
CA TYR A 107 5.61 -4.02 11.18
C TYR A 107 5.48 -3.93 12.70
N PHE A 108 6.44 -4.46 13.43
CA PHE A 108 6.71 -3.97 14.77
C PHE A 108 7.69 -2.81 14.70
N VAL A 109 7.41 -1.76 15.45
CA VAL A 109 8.30 -0.61 15.63
C VAL A 109 8.59 -0.50 17.11
N GLN A 110 9.86 -0.69 17.47
CA GLN A 110 10.33 -0.58 18.84
C GLN A 110 10.74 0.86 19.11
N HIS A 111 10.07 1.49 20.05
CA HIS A 111 10.49 2.73 20.68
C HIS A 111 11.32 2.43 21.92
N ARG A 112 11.86 3.47 22.58
CA ARG A 112 12.60 3.31 23.85
C ARG A 112 11.76 2.59 24.92
N ASP A 113 10.50 2.97 25.07
CA ASP A 113 9.65 2.55 26.20
C ASP A 113 8.48 1.65 25.80
N MET A 114 8.23 1.43 24.50
CA MET A 114 7.07 0.66 24.00
C MET A 114 7.32 0.05 22.62
N VAL A 115 6.65 -1.07 22.35
CA VAL A 115 6.54 -1.62 20.99
C VAL A 115 5.16 -1.28 20.43
N THR A 116 5.12 -0.75 19.22
CA THR A 116 3.88 -0.47 18.49
C THR A 116 3.78 -1.36 17.26
N ARG A 117 2.57 -1.74 16.86
CA ARG A 117 2.33 -2.45 15.60
C ARG A 117 1.83 -1.46 14.57
N TRP A 118 2.58 -1.31 13.49
CA TRP A 118 2.26 -0.45 12.38
C TRP A 118 1.62 -1.25 11.25
N GLU A 119 0.69 -0.61 10.54
CA GLU A 119 0.09 -1.15 9.34
C GLU A 119 0.17 -0.15 8.21
N PHE A 120 0.42 -0.65 7.01
CA PHE A 120 0.50 0.12 5.78
C PHE A 120 -0.36 -0.57 4.73
N GLU A 121 -1.29 0.15 4.13
CA GLU A 121 -2.02 -0.30 2.96
C GLU A 121 -1.48 0.41 1.74
N LEU A 122 -0.93 -0.39 0.82
CA LEU A 122 -0.38 0.06 -0.43
C LEU A 122 -1.37 -0.22 -1.54
N LEU A 123 -1.62 0.79 -2.36
CA LEU A 123 -2.54 0.74 -3.48
C LEU A 123 -1.77 0.99 -4.77
N ARG A 124 -1.98 0.11 -5.73
CA ARG A 124 -1.45 0.22 -7.08
C ARG A 124 -2.44 0.99 -7.94
N THR A 125 -1.93 2.04 -8.56
CA THR A 125 -2.62 2.80 -9.60
C THR A 125 -1.84 2.70 -10.91
N PRO A 126 -2.33 3.24 -12.04
CA PRO A 126 -1.52 3.35 -13.26
C PRO A 126 -0.22 4.13 -13.08
N ARG A 127 -0.08 4.93 -12.01
CA ARG A 127 1.15 5.67 -11.66
C ARG A 127 2.15 4.87 -10.83
N GLY A 128 1.79 3.64 -10.42
CA GLY A 128 2.59 2.79 -9.54
C GLY A 128 1.96 2.59 -8.17
N TRP A 129 2.75 2.06 -7.25
CA TRP A 129 2.37 1.84 -5.86
C TRP A 129 2.47 3.13 -5.04
N SER A 130 1.50 3.31 -4.15
CA SER A 130 1.47 4.42 -3.20
C SER A 130 0.85 3.95 -1.89
N VAL A 131 1.21 4.56 -0.77
CA VAL A 131 0.55 4.29 0.51
C VAL A 131 -0.81 4.98 0.54
N GLY A 132 -1.88 4.19 0.55
CA GLY A 132 -3.27 4.64 0.63
C GLY A 132 -3.80 4.78 2.06
N TYR A 133 -3.16 4.08 3.00
CA TYR A 133 -3.41 4.20 4.44
C TYR A 133 -2.15 3.81 5.21
N PHE A 134 -1.91 4.45 6.34
CA PHE A 134 -1.03 3.91 7.36
C PHE A 134 -1.50 4.32 8.75
N GLY A 135 -1.11 3.54 9.74
CA GLY A 135 -1.42 3.79 11.14
C GLY A 135 -0.64 2.86 12.05
N PHE A 136 -0.82 3.03 13.36
CA PHE A 136 -0.26 2.13 14.35
C PHE A 136 -1.23 1.90 15.50
N THR A 137 -1.02 0.80 16.21
CA THR A 137 -1.69 0.49 17.47
C THR A 137 -0.67 0.16 18.55
N ASP A 138 -0.93 0.64 19.75
CA ASP A 138 -0.19 0.36 20.98
C ASP A 138 -0.92 -0.65 21.88
N GLN A 139 -1.90 -1.39 21.33
CA GLN A 139 -2.76 -2.33 22.05
C GLN A 139 -2.38 -3.80 21.74
N PRO A 140 -1.56 -4.47 22.57
CA PRO A 140 -1.04 -5.80 22.26
C PRO A 140 -2.10 -6.90 22.17
N ASN A 141 -3.22 -6.72 22.85
CA ASN A 141 -4.38 -7.63 22.79
C ASN A 141 -5.02 -7.72 21.39
N THR A 142 -4.68 -6.81 20.47
CA THR A 142 -5.15 -6.83 19.08
C THR A 142 -4.15 -7.51 18.13
N TRP A 143 -2.98 -7.91 18.62
CA TRP A 143 -1.87 -8.34 17.75
C TRP A 143 -1.99 -9.77 17.26
N PHE A 144 -2.57 -10.63 18.09
CA PHE A 144 -2.75 -12.03 17.82
C PHE A 144 -4.19 -12.28 17.36
N PRO A 145 -4.41 -13.14 16.36
CA PRO A 145 -5.75 -13.64 16.05
C PRO A 145 -6.38 -14.22 17.32
N GLN A 146 -7.66 -13.92 17.55
CA GLN A 146 -8.45 -14.57 18.60
C GLN A 146 -8.93 -15.95 18.15
#